data_AF-A0A3M1AYV9-F1
#
_entry.id   AF-A0A3M1AYV9-F1
#
_cell.length_a   1.000
_cell.length_b   1.000
_cell.length_c   1.000
_cell.angle_alpha   90.00
_cell.angle_beta   90.00
_cell.angle_gamma   90.00
#
_symmetry.space_group_name_H-M   'P 1'
#
loop_
_entity.id
_entity.type
_entity.pdbx_description
1 polymer ?
#
loop_
_entity_poly.entity_id
_entity_poly.type
_entity_poly.pdbx_seq_one_letter_code
_entity_poly.pdbx_strand_id
1 'polypeptide(L)'
;EASFLAFLVCSQSEDERLQYSAYLITLRRFLARARVELHQDRAIHAGIRQEVLNDIRLARRHWARYAGRISRFSYKAYDRYLKSNKISEGINNYAGVVDYVLGWYKMRK
;
A
#
# COMPACT_ATOMS: atom_id res chain seq x y z
N GLU A 1 -5.91 6.91 7.93
CA GLU A 1 -6.98 5.97 8.32
C GLU A 1 -6.39 4.57 8.58
N ALA A 2 -7.06 3.42 8.49
CA ALA A 2 -6.52 2.16 9.07
C ALA A 2 -5.13 1.70 8.57
N SER A 3 -4.83 1.81 7.27
CA SER A 3 -3.49 1.43 6.75
C SER A 3 -2.36 2.32 7.29
N PHE A 4 -2.66 3.58 7.59
CA PHE A 4 -1.68 4.49 8.18
C PHE A 4 -1.44 4.15 9.66
N LEU A 5 -2.50 3.82 10.41
CA LEU A 5 -2.35 3.35 11.79
C LEU A 5 -1.54 2.05 11.84
N ALA A 6 -1.83 1.10 10.94
CA ALA A 6 -1.04 -0.13 10.82
C ALA A 6 0.43 0.16 10.49
N PHE A 7 0.71 1.13 9.61
CA PHE A 7 2.06 1.57 9.35
C PHE A 7 2.71 2.15 10.62
N LEU A 8 2.05 3.04 11.36
CA LEU A 8 2.61 3.65 12.57
C LEU A 8 2.97 2.62 13.64
N VAL A 9 2.08 1.67 13.90
CA VAL A 9 2.28 0.62 14.90
C VAL A 9 3.39 -0.33 14.44
N CYS A 10 3.30 -0.88 13.22
CA CYS A 10 4.23 -1.89 12.77
C CYS A 10 5.63 -1.33 12.45
N SER A 11 5.74 -0.10 11.95
CA SER A 11 7.06 0.54 11.68
C SER A 11 7.85 0.87 12.94
N GLN A 12 7.20 0.89 14.11
CA GLN A 12 7.81 1.14 15.42
C GLN A 12 7.87 -0.13 16.29
N SER A 13 7.45 -1.29 15.76
CA SER A 13 7.49 -2.56 16.50
C SER A 13 8.92 -3.03 16.69
N GLU A 14 9.24 -3.71 17.78
CA GLU A 14 10.55 -4.37 17.96
C GLU A 14 10.73 -5.60 17.06
N ASP A 15 9.64 -6.16 16.51
CA ASP A 15 9.71 -7.26 15.56
C ASP A 15 10.09 -6.75 14.15
N GLU A 16 11.29 -7.12 13.70
CA GLU A 16 11.83 -6.76 12.39
C GLU A 16 10.92 -7.19 11.23
N ARG A 17 10.16 -8.27 11.37
CA ARG A 17 9.23 -8.77 10.35
C ARG A 17 8.03 -7.84 10.22
N LEU A 18 7.54 -7.30 11.33
CA LEU A 18 6.45 -6.31 11.35
C LEU A 18 6.92 -4.99 10.77
N GLN A 19 8.12 -4.52 11.16
CA GLN A 19 8.73 -3.34 10.57
C GLN A 19 8.89 -3.50 9.04
N TYR A 20 9.51 -4.60 8.60
CA TYR A 20 9.71 -4.87 7.19
C TYR A 20 8.38 -4.90 6.42
N SER A 21 7.37 -5.58 6.96
CA SER A 21 6.05 -5.66 6.34
C SER A 21 5.38 -4.29 6.19
N ALA A 22 5.51 -3.42 7.18
CA ALA A 22 5.00 -2.04 7.11
C ALA A 22 5.68 -1.25 5.99
N TYR A 23 7.01 -1.30 5.92
CA TYR A 23 7.77 -0.60 4.88
C TYR A 23 7.51 -1.19 3.49
N LEU A 24 7.45 -2.51 3.34
CA LEU A 24 7.21 -3.18 2.06
C LEU A 24 5.85 -2.82 1.46
N ILE A 25 4.80 -2.85 2.29
CA ILE A 25 3.44 -2.47 1.85
C ILE A 25 3.37 -1.00 1.44
N THR A 26 3.98 -0.12 2.22
CA THR A 26 4.00 1.32 1.93
C THR A 26 4.82 1.62 0.67
N LEU A 27 6.01 1.01 0.53
CA LEU A 27 6.86 1.13 -0.65
C LEU A 27 6.13 0.67 -1.92
N ARG A 28 5.40 -0.45 -1.86
CA ARG A 28 4.61 -0.93 -3.00
C ARG A 28 3.56 0.09 -3.45
N ARG A 29 2.93 0.79 -2.50
CA ARG A 29 1.94 1.84 -2.81
C ARG A 29 2.61 3.11 -3.34
N PHE A 30 3.78 3.47 -2.79
CA PHE A 30 4.58 4.58 -3.30
C PHE A 30 5.02 4.35 -4.75
N LEU A 31 5.53 3.17 -5.08
CA LEU A 31 5.90 2.81 -6.46
C LEU A 31 4.70 2.87 -7.41
N ALA A 32 3.54 2.36 -7.00
CA ALA A 32 2.33 2.44 -7.80
C ALA A 32 1.94 3.89 -8.10
N ARG A 33 2.03 4.78 -7.10
CA ARG A 33 1.77 6.21 -7.25
C ARG A 33 2.82 6.89 -8.15
N ALA A 34 4.11 6.64 -7.90
CA ALA A 34 5.21 7.24 -8.66
C ALA A 34 5.16 6.86 -10.15
N ARG A 35 4.72 5.64 -10.47
CA ARG A 35 4.50 5.21 -11.86
C ARG A 35 3.40 6.01 -12.57
N VAL A 36 2.30 6.29 -11.87
CA VAL A 36 1.13 6.98 -12.45
C VAL A 36 1.34 8.50 -12.50
N GLU A 37 1.90 9.09 -11.43
CA GLU A 37 1.92 10.54 -11.24
C GLU A 37 3.26 11.20 -11.60
N LEU A 38 4.39 10.50 -11.37
CA LEU A 38 5.72 11.10 -11.50
C LEU A 38 6.48 10.62 -12.74
N HIS A 39 6.02 9.54 -13.38
CA HIS A 39 6.74 8.86 -14.47
C HIS A 39 8.21 8.50 -14.13
N GLN A 40 8.56 8.45 -12.85
CA GLN A 40 9.93 8.26 -12.32
C GLN A 40 10.21 6.82 -11.83
N ASP A 41 9.35 5.87 -12.21
CA ASP A 41 9.37 4.48 -11.73
C ASP A 41 10.76 3.84 -11.85
N ARG A 42 11.44 3.99 -13.01
CA ARG A 42 12.77 3.40 -13.23
C ARG A 42 13.84 3.92 -12.28
N ALA A 43 13.86 5.22 -12.01
CA ALA A 43 14.87 5.82 -11.15
C ALA A 43 14.70 5.36 -9.70
N ILE A 44 13.45 5.27 -9.23
CA ILE A 44 13.15 4.78 -7.88
C ILE A 44 13.46 3.29 -7.77
N HIS A 45 13.11 2.49 -8.80
CA HIS A 45 13.43 1.07 -8.84
C HIS A 45 14.94 0.77 -8.76
N ALA A 46 15.80 1.63 -9.33
CA ALA A 46 17.25 1.45 -9.28
C ALA A 46 17.83 1.56 -7.86
N GLY A 47 17.17 2.30 -6.96
CA GLY A 47 17.58 2.45 -5.56
C GLY A 47 17.10 1.34 -4.63
N ILE A 48 16.32 0.37 -5.13
CA ILE A 48 15.72 -0.69 -4.31
C ILE A 48 16.51 -1.98 -4.47
N ARG A 49 16.89 -2.58 -3.35
CA ARG A 49 17.52 -3.92 -3.29
C ARG A 49 16.69 -4.96 -4.05
N GLN A 50 17.36 -5.81 -4.82
CA GLN A 50 16.71 -6.77 -5.71
C GLN A 50 15.82 -7.78 -4.95
N GLU A 51 16.20 -8.13 -3.73
CA GLU A 51 15.46 -9.01 -2.81
C GLU A 51 14.09 -8.41 -2.47
N VAL A 52 14.04 -7.11 -2.18
CA VAL A 52 12.79 -6.39 -1.89
C VAL A 52 11.88 -6.38 -3.13
N LEU A 53 12.45 -6.18 -4.32
CA LEU A 53 11.69 -6.27 -5.57
C LEU A 53 11.14 -7.69 -5.81
N ASN A 54 11.90 -8.73 -5.44
CA ASN A 54 11.45 -10.12 -5.49
C ASN A 54 10.27 -10.35 -4.55
N ASP A 55 10.32 -9.83 -3.33
CA ASP A 55 9.22 -9.95 -2.36
C ASP A 55 7.95 -9.26 -2.85
N ILE A 56 8.06 -8.06 -3.42
CA ILE A 56 6.92 -7.36 -4.02
C ILE A 56 6.33 -8.19 -5.18
N ARG A 57 7.17 -8.83 -6.00
CA ARG A 57 6.71 -9.73 -7.08
C ARG A 57 6.06 -10.99 -6.54
N LEU A 58 6.61 -11.58 -5.48
CA LEU A 58 6.06 -12.77 -4.83
C LEU A 58 4.69 -12.46 -4.22
N ALA A 59 4.57 -11.37 -3.47
CA ALA A 59 3.30 -10.92 -2.90
C ALA A 59 2.24 -10.68 -3.98
N ARG A 60 2.61 -10.02 -5.09
CA ARG A 60 1.69 -9.83 -6.23
C ARG A 60 1.21 -11.15 -6.82
N ARG A 61 2.13 -12.10 -7.07
CA ARG A 61 1.79 -13.45 -7.58
C ARG A 61 0.92 -14.22 -6.58
N HIS A 62 1.20 -14.08 -5.29
CA HIS A 62 0.38 -14.68 -4.25
C HIS A 62 -1.06 -14.19 -4.32
N TRP A 63 -1.30 -12.87 -4.34
CA TRP A 63 -2.65 -12.32 -4.39
C TRP A 63 -3.36 -12.49 -5.73
N ALA A 64 -2.62 -12.56 -6.84
CA ALA A 64 -3.17 -12.76 -8.18
C ALA A 64 -3.98 -14.07 -8.30
N ARG A 65 -3.60 -15.13 -7.58
CA ARG A 65 -4.34 -16.41 -7.59
C ARG A 65 -5.76 -16.27 -7.03
N TYR A 66 -6.02 -15.24 -6.22
CA TYR A 66 -7.34 -14.94 -5.64
C TYR A 66 -8.13 -13.88 -6.45
N ALA A 67 -7.59 -13.40 -7.58
CA ALA A 67 -8.22 -12.39 -8.44
C ALA A 67 -9.30 -12.98 -9.40
N GLY A 68 -10.25 -13.75 -8.85
CA GLY A 68 -11.34 -14.39 -9.58
C GLY A 68 -12.64 -13.57 -9.67
N ARG A 69 -13.69 -14.21 -10.20
CA ARG A 69 -15.03 -13.60 -10.35
C ARG A 69 -15.65 -13.25 -8.99
N ILE A 70 -15.43 -14.11 -7.98
CA ILE A 70 -15.91 -13.92 -6.60
C ILE A 70 -15.26 -12.68 -5.96
N SER A 71 -13.93 -12.53 -6.04
CA SER A 71 -13.27 -11.37 -5.44
C SER A 71 -13.66 -10.05 -6.09
N ARG A 72 -13.93 -10.04 -7.41
CA ARG A 72 -14.49 -8.85 -8.09
C ARG A 72 -15.88 -8.48 -7.58
N PHE A 73 -16.73 -9.48 -7.30
CA PHE A 73 -18.04 -9.24 -6.72
C PHE A 73 -17.92 -8.69 -5.29
N SER A 74 -17.13 -9.33 -4.44
CA SER A 74 -16.86 -8.87 -3.07
C SER A 74 -16.30 -7.45 -3.05
N TYR A 75 -15.36 -7.12 -3.95
CA TYR A 75 -14.82 -5.78 -4.10
C TYR A 75 -15.90 -4.75 -4.42
N LYS A 76 -16.80 -5.04 -5.38
CA LYS A 76 -17.92 -4.13 -5.71
C LYS A 76 -18.91 -3.97 -4.56
N ALA A 77 -19.24 -5.06 -3.87
CA ALA A 77 -20.15 -5.01 -2.71
C ALA A 77 -19.54 -4.16 -1.58
N TYR A 78 -18.25 -4.37 -1.30
CA TYR A 78 -17.52 -3.63 -0.28
C TYR A 78 -17.35 -2.15 -0.64
N ASP A 79 -17.03 -1.82 -1.90
CA ASP A 79 -16.94 -0.43 -2.35
C ASP A 79 -18.28 0.32 -2.19
N ARG A 80 -19.40 -0.33 -2.51
CA ARG A 80 -20.73 0.24 -2.27
C ARG A 80 -21.00 0.47 -0.78
N TYR A 81 -20.66 -0.51 0.05
CA TYR A 81 -20.79 -0.38 1.51
C TYR A 81 -19.98 0.80 2.05
N LEU A 82 -18.73 0.99 1.59
CA LEU A 82 -17.90 2.13 2.03
C LEU A 82 -18.51 3.47 1.61
N LYS A 83 -18.99 3.56 0.36
CA LYS A 83 -19.64 4.77 -0.16
C LYS A 83 -20.93 5.12 0.58
N SER A 84 -21.73 4.12 0.98
CA SER A 84 -22.89 4.37 1.84
C SER A 84 -22.50 4.81 3.25
N ASN A 85 -21.32 4.42 3.73
CA ASN A 85 -20.77 4.79 5.04
C ASN A 85 -19.88 6.03 4.99
N LYS A 86 -20.25 7.03 4.18
CA LYS A 86 -19.58 8.35 4.09
C LYS A 86 -18.12 8.35 3.62
N ILE A 87 -17.63 7.24 3.07
CA ILE A 87 -16.31 7.17 2.44
C ILE A 87 -16.52 7.32 0.92
N SER A 88 -16.56 8.56 0.44
CA SER A 88 -16.88 8.89 -0.97
C SER A 88 -15.90 8.25 -1.97
N GLU A 89 -14.62 8.18 -1.60
CA GLU A 89 -13.57 7.50 -2.38
C GLU A 89 -13.72 5.97 -2.41
N GLY A 90 -14.61 5.42 -1.58
CA GLY A 90 -14.84 3.99 -1.44
C GLY A 90 -13.56 3.23 -1.10
N ILE A 91 -13.34 2.11 -1.77
CA ILE A 91 -12.15 1.28 -1.54
C ILE A 91 -10.83 1.95 -1.99
N ASN A 92 -10.89 3.02 -2.78
CA ASN A 92 -9.68 3.77 -3.16
C ASN A 92 -9.13 4.62 -2.01
N ASN A 93 -9.91 4.89 -0.96
CA ASN A 93 -9.45 5.60 0.25
C ASN A 93 -8.20 4.93 0.89
N TYR A 94 -8.07 3.61 0.76
CA TYR A 94 -6.91 2.88 1.28
C TYR A 94 -5.60 3.21 0.52
N ALA A 95 -5.67 3.79 -0.67
CA ALA A 95 -4.48 4.21 -1.42
C ALA A 95 -3.79 5.44 -0.81
N GLY A 96 -4.51 6.27 -0.04
CA GLY A 96 -4.03 7.53 0.55
C GLY A 96 -2.97 7.38 1.66
N VAL A 97 -2.57 6.16 2.04
CA VAL A 97 -1.54 5.95 3.07
C VAL A 97 -0.22 6.66 2.75
N VAL A 98 0.10 6.82 1.47
CA VAL A 98 1.35 7.45 1.03
C VAL A 98 1.40 8.90 1.52
N ASP A 99 0.31 9.65 1.40
CA ASP A 99 0.26 11.06 1.80
C ASP A 99 0.36 11.21 3.32
N TYR A 100 -0.33 10.34 4.07
CA TYR A 100 -0.23 10.33 5.52
C TYR A 100 1.19 9.98 6.01
N VAL A 101 1.84 8.99 5.38
CA VAL A 101 3.23 8.63 5.73
C VAL A 101 4.19 9.77 5.39
N LEU A 102 4.09 10.37 4.21
CA LEU A 102 4.94 11.50 3.81
C LEU A 102 4.73 12.71 4.72
N GLY A 103 3.48 13.04 5.05
CA GLY A 103 3.15 14.11 6.00
C GLY A 103 3.72 13.85 7.38
N TRP A 104 3.58 12.62 7.89
CA TRP A 104 4.14 12.22 9.17
C TRP A 104 5.67 12.33 9.22
N TYR A 105 6.38 11.89 8.18
CA TYR A 105 7.83 12.08 8.10
C TYR A 105 8.25 13.55 8.03
N LYS A 106 7.49 14.40 7.34
CA LYS A 106 7.75 15.85 7.28
C LYS A 106 7.60 16.53 8.64
N MET A 107 6.63 16.12 9.45
CA MET A 107 6.40 16.70 10.79
C MET A 107 7.41 16.24 11.85
N ARG A 108 8.15 15.15 11.59
CA ARG A 108 9.17 14.61 12.50
C ARG A 108 10.59 15.13 12.24
N LYS A 109 10.79 15.87 11.15
CA LYS A 109 12.02 16.61 10.85
C LYS A 109 11.88 18.04 11.32
#